data_AF-A0A914NWQ0-F1
#
_entry.id   AF-A0A914NWQ0-F1
#
_cell.length_a   1.000
_cell.length_b   1.000
_cell.length_c   1.000
_cell.angle_alpha   90.00
_cell.angle_beta   90.00
_cell.angle_gamma   90.00
#
_symmetry.space_group_name_H-M   'P 1'
#
loop_
_entity.id
_entity.type
_entity.pdbx_description
1 polymer ?
#
loop_
_entity_poly.entity_id
_entity_poly.type
_entity_poly.pdbx_seq_one_letter_code
_entity_poly.pdbx_strand_id
1 'polypeptide(L)'
;MLRRNQKMRNAFANYHNKGPINIRDCYFGGRTGPLQMYFDAEKEQHKIAYLDFNSLYPSTIATTSFPVGHPKVHVVPPAEQKVYWTRSEQIPFKGILKVFLLPPPQLDVPVIPVKFDERLLFPLCRKCSLAYPNRANIKDYRCPHNDEERGWVSTVTSIELEEALNVGYKVTRFYRALHYEKWDENLFKNYVAEFMAMKIHASGFPEGIEGKAMRYISKLMLNSLWGRFSLRNGLSKSVIIDSPNELREFDNNKSIEIQSADELTDDIVLLTYKPREEFIIEHDTSNIVISLWTTSAARIRLLKAMQKVAGKLDCNLLYGDTDSILFSHPKDMECPLQTGPHLGDLAREYAGSEIKEYVGGACKAYALRMENNRNAKTSSVLKVRGITLTSDVCKILHFDTFKESVLKYANGGNED
;
A
#
# COMPACT_ATOMS: atom_id res chain seq x y z
N MET A 1 -35.76 -9.91 6.42
CA MET A 1 -35.54 -11.25 6.99
C MET A 1 -34.66 -11.26 8.26
N LEU A 2 -33.48 -10.64 8.28
CA LEU A 2 -32.54 -10.69 9.41
C LEU A 2 -33.04 -10.04 10.72
N ARG A 3 -34.01 -9.12 10.69
CA ARG A 3 -34.56 -8.49 11.91
C ARG A 3 -35.42 -9.43 12.77
N ARG A 4 -35.98 -10.51 12.20
CA ARG A 4 -37.02 -11.33 12.84
C ARG A 4 -36.55 -12.66 13.44
N ASN A 5 -35.33 -13.13 13.14
CA ASN A 5 -34.86 -14.45 13.58
C ASN A 5 -33.49 -14.35 14.27
N GLN A 6 -33.46 -14.58 15.58
CA GLN A 6 -32.26 -14.48 16.42
C GLN A 6 -31.21 -15.56 16.11
N LYS A 7 -31.63 -16.78 15.72
CA LYS A 7 -30.71 -17.82 15.24
C LYS A 7 -30.05 -17.42 13.92
N MET A 8 -30.80 -16.85 12.98
CA MET A 8 -30.22 -16.32 11.73
C MET A 8 -29.30 -15.12 11.98
N ARG A 9 -29.64 -14.22 12.91
CA ARG A 9 -28.73 -13.12 13.30
C ARG A 9 -27.42 -13.63 13.86
N ASN A 10 -27.46 -14.58 14.79
CA ASN A 10 -26.25 -15.16 15.37
C ASN A 10 -25.46 -15.97 14.34
N ALA A 11 -26.13 -16.69 13.44
CA ALA A 11 -25.49 -17.42 12.34
C ALA A 11 -24.81 -16.49 11.33
N PHE A 12 -25.46 -15.37 10.94
CA PHE A 12 -24.88 -14.38 10.02
C PHE A 12 -23.79 -13.52 10.69
N ALA A 13 -23.94 -13.18 11.98
CA ALA A 13 -22.92 -12.46 12.74
C ALA A 13 -21.63 -13.29 12.88
N ASN A 14 -21.75 -14.61 12.96
CA ASN A 14 -20.63 -15.56 12.96
C ASN A 14 -20.27 -16.07 11.56
N TYR A 15 -20.93 -15.61 10.48
CA TYR A 15 -20.62 -16.06 9.13
C TYR A 15 -19.43 -15.28 8.58
N HIS A 16 -18.26 -15.91 8.60
CA HIS A 16 -17.01 -15.25 8.23
C HIS A 16 -16.90 -15.01 6.71
N ASN A 17 -17.64 -15.74 5.89
CA ASN A 17 -17.58 -15.65 4.44
C ASN A 17 -18.68 -14.73 3.89
N LYS A 18 -18.42 -13.46 3.62
CA LYS A 18 -19.43 -12.50 3.10
C LYS A 18 -19.89 -12.73 1.65
N GLY A 19 -19.95 -13.97 1.16
CA GLY A 19 -20.48 -14.31 -0.17
C GLY A 19 -19.39 -14.47 -1.25
N PRO A 20 -19.61 -14.00 -2.49
CA PRO A 20 -18.65 -14.15 -3.60
C PRO A 20 -17.32 -13.41 -3.39
N ILE A 21 -16.39 -13.60 -4.33
CA ILE A 21 -15.16 -12.80 -4.40
C ILE A 21 -15.54 -11.39 -4.87
N ASN A 22 -15.17 -10.38 -4.08
CA ASN A 22 -15.07 -9.02 -4.57
C ASN A 22 -13.59 -8.75 -4.88
N ILE A 23 -13.26 -8.53 -6.15
CA ILE A 23 -11.88 -8.33 -6.60
C ILE A 23 -11.25 -7.10 -5.95
N ARG A 24 -12.04 -6.07 -5.62
CA ARG A 24 -11.55 -4.87 -4.94
C ARG A 24 -11.06 -5.15 -3.52
N ASP A 25 -11.49 -6.25 -2.88
CA ASP A 25 -11.06 -6.62 -1.53
C ASP A 25 -9.58 -6.98 -1.44
N CYS A 26 -8.95 -7.40 -2.54
CA CYS A 26 -7.50 -7.66 -2.61
C CYS A 26 -6.72 -6.53 -3.28
N TYR A 27 -7.37 -5.40 -3.63
CA TYR A 27 -6.72 -4.29 -4.29
C TYR A 27 -6.24 -3.23 -3.29
N PHE A 28 -4.96 -3.33 -2.92
CA PHE A 28 -4.29 -2.41 -2.00
C PHE A 28 -3.17 -1.62 -2.68
N GLY A 29 -2.77 -0.50 -2.10
CA GLY A 29 -1.61 0.28 -2.54
C GLY A 29 -0.28 -0.28 -2.03
N GLY A 30 0.73 0.57 -1.91
CA GLY A 30 1.98 0.26 -1.24
C GLY A 30 1.85 0.15 0.29
N ARG A 31 2.89 -0.39 0.93
CA ARG A 31 3.05 -0.36 2.39
C ARG A 31 3.72 0.95 2.76
N THR A 32 3.11 1.72 3.67
CA THR A 32 3.68 2.98 4.14
C THR A 32 3.49 3.11 5.64
N GLY A 33 4.50 3.56 6.36
CA GLY A 33 4.40 3.91 7.77
C GLY A 33 5.69 3.65 8.56
N PRO A 34 5.78 4.25 9.77
CA PRO A 34 6.87 3.98 10.69
C PRO A 34 6.75 2.57 11.28
N LEU A 35 7.89 1.91 11.41
CA LEU A 35 8.06 0.68 12.18
C LEU A 35 8.71 0.96 13.54
N GLN A 36 9.48 2.05 13.59
CA GLN A 36 10.02 2.64 14.79
C GLN A 36 9.77 4.16 14.77
N MET A 37 9.57 4.77 15.94
CA MET A 37 9.28 6.21 16.07
C MET A 37 10.53 7.08 16.15
N TYR A 38 11.63 6.57 16.72
CA TYR A 38 12.88 7.32 16.85
C TYR A 38 14.08 6.37 16.79
N PHE A 39 15.13 6.80 16.09
CA PHE A 39 16.41 6.09 16.04
C PHE A 39 17.58 7.10 15.96
N ASP A 40 18.61 6.87 16.75
CA ASP A 40 19.84 7.68 16.82
C ASP A 40 21.04 6.82 16.44
N ALA A 41 21.59 7.05 15.25
CA ALA A 41 22.64 6.20 14.68
C ALA A 41 23.93 6.22 15.52
N GLU A 42 24.26 7.35 16.15
CA GLU A 42 25.48 7.47 16.92
C GLU A 42 25.38 6.75 18.25
N LYS A 43 24.27 6.92 18.96
CA LYS A 43 24.04 6.23 20.25
C LYS A 43 23.99 4.72 20.09
N GLU A 44 23.34 4.24 19.04
CA GLU A 44 23.17 2.81 18.78
C GLU A 44 24.40 2.20 18.08
N GLN A 45 25.42 2.98 17.71
CA GLN A 45 26.58 2.52 16.90
C GLN A 45 26.19 1.90 15.54
N HIS A 46 25.12 2.42 14.94
CA HIS A 46 24.60 1.96 13.66
C HIS A 46 24.82 2.99 12.54
N LYS A 47 24.55 2.57 11.31
CA LYS A 47 24.33 3.43 10.14
C LYS A 47 22.86 3.36 9.75
N ILE A 48 22.28 4.47 9.30
CA ILE A 48 20.93 4.50 8.74
C ILE A 48 21.04 4.53 7.21
N ALA A 49 20.38 3.58 6.55
CA ALA A 49 20.31 3.49 5.10
C ALA A 49 18.89 3.79 4.63
N TYR A 50 18.75 4.78 3.73
CA TYR A 50 17.51 5.07 3.02
C TYR A 50 17.66 4.67 1.55
N LEU A 51 17.02 3.57 1.18
CA LEU A 51 17.06 3.02 -0.16
C LEU A 51 15.70 3.14 -0.86
N ASP A 52 15.71 3.55 -2.11
CA ASP A 52 14.54 3.67 -2.99
C ASP A 52 14.72 2.78 -4.23
N PHE A 53 13.66 2.10 -4.65
CA PHE A 53 13.69 1.30 -5.86
C PHE A 53 13.65 2.20 -7.10
N ASN A 54 14.62 2.03 -7.99
CA ASN A 54 14.66 2.69 -9.28
C ASN A 54 13.45 2.30 -10.15
N SER A 55 12.35 3.06 -10.05
CA SER A 55 11.08 2.80 -10.74
C SER A 55 10.48 1.42 -10.40
N LEU A 56 10.09 1.21 -9.13
CA LEU A 56 9.52 -0.05 -8.65
C LEU A 56 8.37 -0.57 -9.52
N TYR A 57 7.35 0.24 -9.77
CA TYR A 57 6.18 -0.22 -10.53
C TYR A 57 6.51 -0.52 -12.00
N PRO A 58 7.22 0.35 -12.76
CA PRO A 58 7.67 0.01 -14.11
C PRO A 58 8.50 -1.26 -14.18
N SER A 59 9.48 -1.42 -13.28
CA SER A 59 10.27 -2.66 -13.20
C SER A 59 9.41 -3.87 -12.84
N THR A 60 8.34 -3.67 -12.06
CA THR A 60 7.40 -4.73 -11.69
C THR A 60 6.61 -5.20 -12.88
N ILE A 61 6.03 -4.26 -13.61
CA ILE A 61 5.24 -4.53 -14.81
C ILE A 61 6.10 -5.20 -15.89
N ALA A 62 7.35 -4.77 -16.07
CA ALA A 62 8.24 -5.31 -17.11
C ALA A 62 8.68 -6.76 -16.88
N THR A 63 8.67 -7.25 -15.63
CA THR A 63 9.21 -8.58 -15.30
C THR A 63 8.19 -9.47 -14.57
N THR A 64 6.91 -9.10 -14.56
CA THR A 64 5.84 -9.89 -13.93
C THR A 64 4.94 -10.46 -15.01
N SER A 65 4.56 -11.72 -14.85
CA SER A 65 3.55 -12.37 -15.68
C SER A 65 2.14 -11.90 -15.28
N PHE A 66 1.33 -11.51 -16.27
CA PHE A 66 -0.04 -11.05 -16.04
C PHE A 66 -1.08 -12.06 -16.53
N PRO A 67 -2.23 -12.18 -15.85
CA PRO A 67 -3.31 -13.05 -16.33
C PRO A 67 -3.95 -12.47 -17.59
N VAL A 68 -4.23 -13.34 -18.58
CA VAL A 68 -4.92 -12.97 -19.82
C VAL A 68 -6.11 -13.88 -20.09
N GLY A 69 -7.14 -13.36 -20.76
CA GLY A 69 -8.40 -14.06 -20.98
C GLY A 69 -9.33 -14.04 -19.76
N HIS A 70 -10.42 -14.81 -19.85
CA HIS A 70 -11.44 -14.87 -18.80
C HIS A 70 -11.08 -15.87 -17.69
N PRO A 71 -11.32 -15.54 -16.41
CA PRO A 71 -11.09 -16.47 -15.32
C PRO A 71 -12.13 -17.60 -15.30
N LYS A 72 -11.70 -18.78 -14.85
CA LYS A 72 -12.60 -19.87 -14.42
C LYS A 72 -12.93 -19.70 -12.95
N VAL A 73 -14.22 -19.73 -12.63
CA VAL A 73 -14.70 -19.60 -11.25
C VAL A 73 -14.79 -21.00 -10.63
N HIS A 74 -14.04 -21.20 -9.54
CA HIS A 74 -14.11 -22.41 -8.73
C HIS A 74 -14.82 -22.09 -7.42
N VAL A 75 -15.87 -22.86 -7.09
CA VAL A 75 -16.62 -22.73 -5.83
C VAL A 75 -16.54 -24.03 -5.08
N VAL A 76 -16.00 -23.99 -3.87
CA VAL A 76 -15.78 -25.18 -3.05
C VAL A 76 -17.05 -25.48 -2.23
N PRO A 77 -17.63 -26.69 -2.34
CA PRO A 77 -18.75 -27.11 -1.50
C PRO A 77 -18.39 -27.05 -0.02
N PRO A 78 -19.31 -26.69 0.90
CA PRO A 78 -19.03 -26.57 2.33
C PRO A 78 -18.32 -27.78 2.97
N ALA A 79 -18.59 -28.99 2.49
CA ALA A 79 -17.97 -30.23 2.97
C ALA A 79 -16.46 -30.31 2.69
N GLU A 80 -15.97 -29.62 1.65
CA GLU A 80 -14.59 -29.65 1.16
C GLU A 80 -13.81 -28.38 1.50
N GLN A 81 -14.43 -27.40 2.17
CA GLN A 81 -13.80 -26.12 2.45
C GLN A 81 -12.66 -26.21 3.46
N LYS A 82 -12.64 -27.22 4.33
CA LYS A 82 -11.57 -27.39 5.32
C LYS A 82 -10.31 -27.89 4.63
N VAL A 83 -9.24 -27.11 4.73
CA VAL A 83 -7.93 -27.44 4.16
C VAL A 83 -6.84 -27.16 5.19
N TYR A 84 -5.61 -27.60 4.92
CA TYR A 84 -4.45 -27.26 5.74
C TYR A 84 -3.25 -26.99 4.84
N TRP A 85 -3.18 -25.78 4.29
CA TRP A 85 -2.04 -25.36 3.47
C TRP A 85 -1.03 -24.60 4.32
N THR A 86 0.20 -25.06 4.28
CA THR A 86 1.36 -24.47 4.97
C THR A 86 2.54 -24.26 4.03
N ARG A 87 2.44 -24.70 2.78
CA ARG A 87 3.47 -24.55 1.74
C ARG A 87 2.86 -24.04 0.44
N SER A 88 3.63 -23.26 -0.30
CA SER A 88 3.16 -22.59 -1.52
C SER A 88 2.64 -23.56 -2.60
N GLU A 89 3.20 -24.77 -2.69
CA GLU A 89 2.85 -25.78 -3.69
C GLU A 89 1.45 -26.39 -3.47
N GLN A 90 0.87 -26.15 -2.28
CA GLN A 90 -0.48 -26.60 -1.96
C GLN A 90 -1.57 -25.64 -2.48
N ILE A 91 -1.20 -24.49 -3.04
CA ILE A 91 -2.15 -23.54 -3.63
C ILE A 91 -2.67 -24.14 -4.95
N PRO A 92 -3.98 -24.46 -5.06
CA PRO A 92 -4.50 -25.23 -6.20
C PRO A 92 -4.70 -24.39 -7.47
N PHE A 93 -4.76 -23.06 -7.35
CA PHE A 93 -5.13 -22.17 -8.45
C PHE A 93 -4.25 -20.92 -8.48
N LYS A 94 -3.77 -20.56 -9.68
CA LYS A 94 -3.07 -19.30 -9.93
C LYS A 94 -4.08 -18.21 -10.28
N GLY A 95 -4.14 -17.14 -9.49
CA GLY A 95 -5.15 -16.10 -9.66
C GLY A 95 -5.58 -15.47 -8.34
N ILE A 96 -6.89 -15.28 -8.14
CA ILE A 96 -7.44 -14.64 -6.93
C ILE A 96 -8.17 -15.69 -6.11
N LEU A 97 -7.84 -15.84 -4.83
CA LEU A 97 -8.40 -16.86 -3.95
C LEU A 97 -9.11 -16.21 -2.76
N LYS A 98 -10.21 -16.81 -2.32
CA LYS A 98 -10.88 -16.49 -1.06
C LYS A 98 -10.63 -17.60 -0.06
N VAL A 99 -9.94 -17.26 1.02
CA VAL A 99 -9.40 -18.22 2.00
C VAL A 99 -9.57 -17.71 3.42
N PHE A 100 -9.60 -18.61 4.40
CA PHE A 100 -9.39 -18.26 5.81
C PHE A 100 -7.89 -18.35 6.10
N LEU A 101 -7.30 -17.21 6.42
CA LEU A 101 -5.88 -17.06 6.70
C LEU A 101 -5.62 -17.00 8.20
N LEU A 102 -4.58 -17.71 8.60
CA LEU A 102 -4.05 -17.71 9.96
C LEU A 102 -2.57 -17.30 9.89
N PRO A 103 -2.22 -16.08 10.34
CA PRO A 103 -0.82 -15.67 10.46
C PRO A 103 -0.07 -16.50 11.52
N PRO A 104 1.27 -16.56 11.46
CA PRO A 104 2.08 -17.07 12.56
C PRO A 104 1.92 -16.17 13.81
N PRO A 105 2.17 -16.69 15.03
CA PRO A 105 2.05 -15.90 16.27
C PRO A 105 3.01 -14.72 16.34
N GLN A 106 4.20 -14.86 15.74
CA GLN A 106 5.26 -13.86 15.71
C GLN A 106 5.81 -13.76 14.29
N LEU A 107 5.92 -12.54 13.77
CA LEU A 107 6.52 -12.25 12.47
C LEU A 107 6.85 -10.75 12.38
N ASP A 108 8.09 -10.42 12.06
CA ASP A 108 8.56 -9.02 12.05
C ASP A 108 7.95 -8.20 10.92
N VAL A 109 7.75 -8.84 9.77
CA VAL A 109 7.19 -8.19 8.57
C VAL A 109 5.97 -8.97 8.08
N PRO A 110 4.75 -8.64 8.55
CA PRO A 110 3.55 -9.33 8.11
C PRO A 110 3.24 -9.06 6.62
N VAL A 111 2.68 -10.05 5.94
CA VAL A 111 2.58 -10.10 4.47
C VAL A 111 1.23 -9.58 3.97
N ILE A 112 0.14 -10.12 4.50
CA ILE A 112 -1.19 -9.91 3.93
C ILE A 112 -1.83 -8.61 4.46
N PRO A 113 -2.13 -7.65 3.58
CA PRO A 113 -2.90 -6.47 3.95
C PRO A 113 -4.38 -6.83 4.19
N VAL A 114 -5.01 -6.15 5.14
CA VAL A 114 -6.46 -6.24 5.37
C VAL A 114 -6.99 -4.90 5.87
N LYS A 115 -8.25 -4.60 5.54
CA LYS A 115 -8.96 -3.47 6.12
C LYS A 115 -9.84 -3.92 7.29
N PHE A 116 -9.56 -3.40 8.48
CA PHE A 116 -10.41 -3.54 9.66
C PHE A 116 -10.81 -2.14 10.14
N ASP A 117 -12.11 -1.91 10.34
CA ASP A 117 -12.67 -0.60 10.71
C ASP A 117 -12.14 0.55 9.83
N GLU A 118 -12.18 0.36 8.51
CA GLU A 118 -11.65 1.30 7.49
C GLU A 118 -10.13 1.56 7.52
N ARG A 119 -9.39 0.94 8.44
CA ARG A 119 -7.93 1.07 8.57
C ARG A 119 -7.22 -0.04 7.82
N LEU A 120 -6.24 0.34 6.98
CA LEU A 120 -5.35 -0.62 6.32
C LEU A 120 -4.29 -1.09 7.32
N LEU A 121 -4.26 -2.40 7.58
CA LEU A 121 -3.38 -3.03 8.56
C LEU A 121 -2.66 -4.23 7.94
N PHE A 122 -1.57 -4.61 8.59
CA PHE A 122 -0.83 -5.86 8.35
C PHE A 122 -0.78 -6.66 9.67
N PRO A 123 -1.89 -7.26 10.12
CA PRO A 123 -2.00 -7.80 11.47
C PRO A 123 -1.59 -9.27 11.58
N LEU A 124 -1.19 -9.68 12.78
CA LEU A 124 -1.00 -11.10 13.14
C LEU A 124 -2.19 -11.71 13.90
N CYS A 125 -3.12 -10.88 14.35
CA CYS A 125 -4.36 -11.29 15.01
C CYS A 125 -5.48 -10.28 14.74
N ARG A 126 -6.58 -10.74 14.13
CA ARG A 126 -7.77 -9.93 13.88
C ARG A 126 -8.35 -9.33 15.17
N LYS A 127 -8.60 -10.13 16.20
CA LYS A 127 -9.19 -9.62 17.45
C LYS A 127 -8.31 -8.56 18.13
N CYS A 128 -6.99 -8.74 18.18
CA CYS A 128 -6.07 -7.74 18.75
C CYS A 128 -6.16 -6.40 18.01
N SER A 129 -6.17 -6.43 16.67
CA SER A 129 -6.23 -5.22 15.84
C SER A 129 -7.55 -4.45 15.97
N LEU A 130 -8.65 -5.14 16.29
CA LEU A 130 -9.94 -4.53 16.59
C LEU A 130 -9.99 -3.98 18.02
N ALA A 131 -9.41 -4.69 18.99
CA ALA A 131 -9.45 -4.31 20.40
C ALA A 131 -8.50 -3.14 20.75
N TYR A 132 -7.36 -3.04 20.07
CA TYR A 132 -6.33 -2.04 20.34
C TYR A 132 -6.00 -1.21 19.10
N PRO A 133 -6.96 -0.40 18.61
CA PRO A 133 -6.84 0.27 17.33
C PRO A 133 -5.73 1.34 17.27
N ASN A 134 -5.42 1.95 18.42
CA ASN A 134 -4.53 3.11 18.53
C ASN A 134 -3.26 2.83 19.35
N ARG A 135 -3.04 1.60 19.82
CA ARG A 135 -1.85 1.27 20.64
C ARG A 135 -0.74 0.72 19.75
N ALA A 136 0.43 1.34 19.83
CA ALA A 136 1.63 0.85 19.18
C ALA A 136 2.28 -0.24 20.05
N ASN A 137 2.55 -1.41 19.44
CA ASN A 137 3.34 -2.54 19.93
C ASN A 137 3.70 -2.55 21.43
N ILE A 138 2.94 -3.33 22.21
CA ILE A 138 3.29 -3.64 23.60
C ILE A 138 4.39 -4.73 23.55
N LYS A 139 5.63 -4.38 23.93
CA LYS A 139 6.81 -5.26 23.82
C LYS A 139 6.60 -6.67 24.41
N ASP A 140 5.92 -6.75 25.56
CA ASP A 140 5.68 -8.00 26.28
C ASP A 140 4.29 -8.61 26.04
N TYR A 141 3.54 -8.09 25.06
CA TYR A 141 2.20 -8.58 24.80
C TYR A 141 2.23 -9.93 24.09
N ARG A 142 1.63 -10.92 24.76
CA ARG A 142 1.34 -12.22 24.17
C ARG A 142 -0.15 -12.31 23.89
N CYS A 143 -0.49 -12.52 22.62
CA CYS A 143 -1.86 -12.68 22.17
C CYS A 143 -2.49 -13.92 22.82
N PRO A 144 -3.57 -13.80 23.63
CA PRO A 144 -4.24 -14.95 24.25
C PRO A 144 -5.29 -15.61 23.34
N HIS A 145 -5.56 -15.02 22.17
CA HIS A 145 -6.61 -15.47 21.26
C HIS A 145 -6.26 -16.78 20.56
N ASN A 146 -7.27 -17.62 20.32
CA ASN A 146 -7.12 -18.87 19.58
C ASN A 146 -7.04 -18.63 18.05
N ASP A 147 -6.79 -19.68 17.27
CA ASP A 147 -6.58 -19.58 15.82
C ASP A 147 -7.79 -19.05 15.04
N GLU A 148 -9.03 -19.39 15.44
CA GLU A 148 -10.23 -18.86 14.79
C GLU A 148 -10.43 -17.37 15.08
N GLU A 149 -10.01 -16.91 16.26
CA GLU A 149 -10.07 -15.51 16.67
C GLU A 149 -8.95 -14.66 16.05
N ARG A 150 -7.77 -15.27 15.84
CA ARG A 150 -6.60 -14.64 15.23
C ARG A 150 -6.78 -14.51 13.72
N GLY A 151 -7.29 -15.55 13.07
CA GLY A 151 -7.47 -15.59 11.63
C GLY A 151 -8.65 -14.79 11.10
N TRP A 152 -8.74 -14.67 9.78
CA TRP A 152 -9.84 -14.01 9.09
C TRP A 152 -10.02 -14.55 7.67
N VAL A 153 -11.19 -14.30 7.10
CA VAL A 153 -11.42 -14.55 5.67
C VAL A 153 -10.88 -13.39 4.87
N SER A 154 -10.03 -13.70 3.89
CA SER A 154 -9.43 -12.73 2.99
C SER A 154 -9.60 -13.16 1.54
N THR A 155 -9.77 -12.18 0.66
CA THR A 155 -9.55 -12.34 -0.79
C THR A 155 -8.11 -11.92 -1.04
N VAL A 156 -7.30 -12.77 -1.66
CA VAL A 156 -5.86 -12.55 -1.87
C VAL A 156 -5.43 -12.98 -3.27
N THR A 157 -4.36 -12.38 -3.78
CA THR A 157 -3.68 -12.88 -4.98
C THR A 157 -2.87 -14.12 -4.65
N SER A 158 -2.70 -15.03 -5.62
CA SER A 158 -1.89 -16.24 -5.41
C SER A 158 -0.44 -15.89 -5.08
N ILE A 159 0.14 -14.85 -5.70
CA ILE A 159 1.52 -14.41 -5.43
C ILE A 159 1.72 -13.92 -3.99
N GLU A 160 0.73 -13.23 -3.39
CA GLU A 160 0.82 -12.81 -1.98
C GLU A 160 0.56 -13.99 -1.04
N LEU A 161 -0.31 -14.93 -1.44
CA LEU A 161 -0.57 -16.14 -0.68
C LEU A 161 0.66 -17.07 -0.65
N GLU A 162 1.36 -17.23 -1.76
CA GLU A 162 2.62 -17.96 -1.87
C GLU A 162 3.64 -17.40 -0.87
N GLU A 163 3.87 -16.09 -0.90
CA GLU A 163 4.80 -15.42 0.01
C GLU A 163 4.36 -15.53 1.48
N ALA A 164 3.05 -15.43 1.76
CA ALA A 164 2.53 -15.61 3.10
C ALA A 164 2.79 -17.02 3.65
N LEU A 165 2.53 -18.06 2.85
CA LEU A 165 2.81 -19.45 3.26
C LEU A 165 4.31 -19.67 3.50
N ASN A 166 5.18 -19.08 2.68
CA ASN A 166 6.64 -19.18 2.83
C ASN A 166 7.16 -18.61 4.16
N VAL A 167 6.45 -17.64 4.76
CA VAL A 167 6.80 -17.06 6.07
C VAL A 167 5.92 -17.55 7.22
N GLY A 168 5.26 -18.71 7.04
CA GLY A 168 4.59 -19.43 8.12
C GLY A 168 3.11 -19.11 8.32
N TYR A 169 2.46 -18.41 7.38
CA TYR A 169 1.00 -18.35 7.39
C TYR A 169 0.42 -19.74 7.10
N LYS A 170 -0.82 -19.96 7.52
CA LYS A 170 -1.59 -21.17 7.24
C LYS A 170 -2.94 -20.82 6.64
N VAL A 171 -3.42 -21.65 5.72
CA VAL A 171 -4.80 -21.62 5.23
C VAL A 171 -5.54 -22.79 5.86
N THR A 172 -6.60 -22.50 6.62
CA THR A 172 -7.44 -23.53 7.25
C THR A 172 -8.76 -23.76 6.51
N ARG A 173 -9.18 -22.80 5.67
CA ARG A 173 -10.37 -22.93 4.81
C ARG A 173 -10.16 -22.31 3.44
N PHE A 174 -10.63 -22.98 2.40
CA PHE A 174 -10.63 -22.50 1.02
C PHE A 174 -12.07 -22.45 0.50
N TYR A 175 -12.49 -21.28 0.03
CA TYR A 175 -13.90 -21.04 -0.34
C TYR A 175 -14.10 -21.01 -1.85
N ARG A 176 -13.34 -20.17 -2.56
CA ARG A 176 -13.52 -19.88 -3.98
C ARG A 176 -12.23 -19.40 -4.62
N ALA A 177 -12.08 -19.60 -5.93
CA ALA A 177 -11.00 -19.00 -6.71
C ALA A 177 -11.48 -18.45 -8.06
N LEU A 178 -10.85 -17.37 -8.51
CA LEU A 178 -10.82 -16.92 -9.90
C LEU A 178 -9.48 -17.36 -10.48
N HIS A 179 -9.50 -18.49 -11.20
CA HIS A 179 -8.32 -19.10 -11.78
C HIS A 179 -8.11 -18.60 -13.22
N TYR A 180 -6.90 -18.17 -13.54
CA TYR A 180 -6.52 -17.81 -14.91
C TYR A 180 -5.60 -18.88 -15.49
N GLU A 181 -6.01 -19.46 -16.61
CA GLU A 181 -5.23 -20.52 -17.28
C GLU A 181 -4.09 -19.95 -18.13
N LYS A 182 -4.29 -18.76 -18.70
CA LYS A 182 -3.33 -18.12 -19.59
C LYS A 182 -2.67 -16.93 -18.90
N TRP A 183 -1.37 -16.82 -19.11
CA TRP A 183 -0.52 -15.80 -18.52
C TRP A 183 0.46 -15.29 -19.58
N ASP A 184 0.77 -14.00 -19.54
CA ASP A 184 1.69 -13.34 -20.48
C ASP A 184 2.75 -12.54 -19.72
N GLU A 185 4.02 -12.90 -19.92
CA GLU A 185 5.21 -12.24 -19.34
C GLU A 185 5.70 -11.04 -20.16
N ASN A 186 5.21 -10.88 -21.39
CA ASN A 186 5.64 -9.84 -22.31
C ASN A 186 4.58 -8.76 -22.53
N LEU A 187 3.38 -8.91 -21.95
CA LEU A 187 2.20 -8.05 -22.15
C LEU A 187 2.51 -6.54 -22.14
N PHE A 188 3.36 -6.10 -21.20
CA PHE A 188 3.75 -4.69 -21.04
C PHE A 188 5.25 -4.44 -21.21
N LYS A 189 6.03 -5.46 -21.57
CA LYS A 189 7.49 -5.38 -21.61
C LYS A 189 7.96 -4.34 -22.64
N ASN A 190 7.37 -4.35 -23.84
CA ASN A 190 7.72 -3.41 -24.90
C ASN A 190 7.34 -1.97 -24.54
N TYR A 191 6.13 -1.76 -23.96
CA TYR A 191 5.70 -0.46 -23.48
C TYR A 191 6.67 0.11 -22.45
N VAL A 192 7.04 -0.69 -21.43
CA VAL A 192 7.98 -0.22 -20.40
C VAL A 192 9.35 0.05 -21.01
N ALA A 193 9.85 -0.81 -21.90
CA ALA A 193 11.15 -0.62 -22.55
C ALA A 193 11.21 0.68 -23.36
N GLU A 194 10.19 0.98 -24.15
CA GLU A 194 10.12 2.20 -24.96
C GLU A 194 10.12 3.47 -24.10
N PHE A 195 9.20 3.58 -23.13
CA PHE A 195 9.14 4.78 -22.29
C PHE A 195 10.32 4.90 -21.32
N MET A 196 10.93 3.79 -20.91
CA MET A 196 12.19 3.83 -20.15
C MET A 196 13.35 4.33 -21.01
N ALA A 197 13.47 3.88 -22.26
CA ALA A 197 14.48 4.40 -23.19
C ALA A 197 14.31 5.91 -23.39
N MET A 198 13.08 6.38 -23.67
CA MET A 198 12.79 7.81 -23.78
C MET A 198 13.15 8.60 -22.52
N LYS A 199 12.81 8.08 -21.32
CA LYS A 199 13.14 8.70 -20.03
C LYS A 199 14.66 8.80 -19.84
N ILE A 200 15.42 7.76 -20.20
CA ILE A 200 16.88 7.73 -20.09
C ILE A 200 17.49 8.74 -21.07
N HIS A 201 17.11 8.71 -22.35
CA HIS A 201 17.59 9.66 -23.36
C HIS A 201 17.29 11.11 -22.98
N ALA A 202 16.09 11.39 -22.47
CA ALA A 202 15.69 12.73 -22.04
C ALA A 202 16.38 13.21 -20.74
N SER A 203 16.98 12.29 -19.97
CA SER A 203 17.77 12.65 -18.79
C SER A 203 19.18 13.18 -19.14
N GLY A 204 19.56 13.16 -20.43
CA GLY A 204 20.77 13.77 -20.95
C GLY A 204 21.99 12.84 -20.94
N PHE A 205 22.68 12.81 -22.07
CA PHE A 205 24.08 12.43 -22.26
C PHE A 205 24.55 13.32 -23.41
N PRO A 206 25.26 14.46 -23.23
CA PRO A 206 25.96 15.02 -22.05
C PRO A 206 25.12 15.92 -21.10
N GLU A 207 25.73 16.32 -19.97
CA GLU A 207 25.19 17.32 -19.02
C GLU A 207 24.90 18.66 -19.73
N GLY A 208 23.66 19.13 -19.69
CA GLY A 208 23.29 20.48 -20.16
C GLY A 208 22.16 20.54 -21.20
N ILE A 209 21.77 19.42 -21.82
CA ILE A 209 20.60 19.36 -22.71
C ILE A 209 19.48 18.60 -21.99
N GLU A 210 18.83 19.28 -21.05
CA GLU A 210 17.73 18.69 -20.26
C GLU A 210 16.40 18.75 -21.02
N GLY A 211 15.97 17.62 -21.59
CA GLY A 211 14.60 17.44 -22.07
C GLY A 211 13.60 17.28 -20.92
N LYS A 212 13.54 18.23 -19.97
CA LYS A 212 12.73 18.13 -18.72
C LYS A 212 11.29 17.70 -18.99
N ALA A 213 10.69 18.27 -20.05
CA ALA A 213 9.33 17.93 -20.48
C ALA A 213 9.22 16.47 -20.93
N MET A 214 10.09 16.00 -21.82
CA MET A 214 10.09 14.62 -22.29
C MET A 214 10.35 13.63 -21.15
N ARG A 215 11.31 13.93 -20.28
CA ARG A 215 11.57 13.10 -19.10
C ARG A 215 10.35 13.00 -18.19
N TYR A 216 9.65 14.12 -17.98
CA TYR A 216 8.43 14.18 -17.20
C TYR A 216 7.31 13.35 -17.84
N ILE A 217 7.06 13.54 -19.14
CA ILE A 217 6.03 12.80 -19.90
C ILE A 217 6.32 11.30 -19.88
N SER A 218 7.54 10.87 -20.19
CA SER A 218 7.92 9.46 -20.16
C SER A 218 7.76 8.85 -18.77
N LYS A 219 8.15 9.57 -17.70
CA LYS A 219 7.91 9.12 -16.32
C LYS A 219 6.41 9.01 -16.01
N LEU A 220 5.60 9.95 -16.49
CA LEU A 220 4.15 9.95 -16.29
C LEU A 220 3.49 8.76 -17.01
N MET A 221 3.88 8.48 -18.25
CA MET A 221 3.38 7.34 -19.03
C MET A 221 3.70 6.01 -18.37
N LEU A 222 4.91 5.87 -17.80
CA LEU A 222 5.30 4.70 -17.02
C LEU A 222 4.45 4.55 -15.75
N ASN A 223 4.29 5.63 -14.99
CA ASN A 223 3.64 5.60 -13.67
C ASN A 223 2.10 5.62 -13.71
N SER A 224 1.49 5.94 -14.85
CA SER A 224 0.03 6.03 -14.98
C SER A 224 -0.59 4.76 -15.58
N LEU A 225 0.22 3.89 -16.18
CA LEU A 225 -0.26 2.73 -16.95
C LEU A 225 -1.20 1.83 -16.14
N TRP A 226 -0.73 1.29 -15.02
CA TRP A 226 -1.54 0.35 -14.23
C TRP A 226 -2.71 1.04 -13.53
N GLY A 227 -2.58 2.31 -13.16
CA GLY A 227 -3.65 3.10 -12.54
C GLY A 227 -4.84 3.29 -13.49
N ARG A 228 -4.57 3.39 -14.80
CA ARG A 228 -5.60 3.56 -15.84
C ARG A 228 -6.60 2.41 -15.86
N PHE A 229 -6.15 1.18 -15.64
CA PHE A 229 -7.00 -0.02 -15.66
C PHE A 229 -7.96 -0.14 -14.46
N SER A 230 -7.85 0.71 -13.44
CA SER A 230 -8.69 0.66 -12.22
C SER A 230 -9.35 1.99 -11.88
N LEU A 231 -9.46 2.89 -12.86
CA LEU A 231 -10.19 4.15 -12.71
C LEU A 231 -11.61 3.90 -12.20
N ARG A 232 -12.07 4.79 -11.31
CA ARG A 232 -13.39 4.69 -10.71
C ARG A 232 -14.36 5.59 -11.49
N ASN A 233 -15.44 5.00 -11.98
CA ASN A 233 -16.44 5.72 -12.76
C ASN A 233 -17.60 6.27 -11.90
N GLY A 234 -17.64 5.91 -10.62
CA GLY A 234 -18.62 6.39 -9.64
C GLY A 234 -18.11 7.50 -8.72
N LEU A 235 -17.16 8.32 -9.17
CA LEU A 235 -16.70 9.48 -8.37
C LEU A 235 -17.73 10.62 -8.44
N SER A 236 -17.78 11.43 -7.39
CA SER A 236 -18.57 12.66 -7.36
C SER A 236 -18.09 13.61 -8.45
N LYS A 237 -19.05 14.30 -9.07
CA LYS A 237 -18.86 15.31 -10.09
C LYS A 237 -19.51 16.61 -9.62
N SER A 238 -18.94 17.72 -10.05
CA SER A 238 -19.50 19.04 -9.78
C SER A 238 -19.76 19.77 -11.09
N VAL A 239 -20.90 20.46 -11.17
CA VAL A 239 -21.30 21.27 -12.31
C VAL A 239 -21.81 22.61 -11.78
N ILE A 240 -21.50 23.69 -12.50
CA ILE A 240 -22.04 25.02 -12.23
C ILE A 240 -23.24 25.18 -13.16
N ILE A 241 -24.39 25.49 -12.57
CA ILE A 241 -25.67 25.60 -13.26
C ILE A 241 -26.16 27.03 -13.09
N ASP A 242 -26.47 27.70 -14.21
CA ASP A 242 -27.02 29.06 -14.26
C ASP A 242 -28.47 29.09 -14.79
N SER A 243 -29.10 27.91 -14.91
CA SER A 243 -30.42 27.73 -15.50
C SER A 243 -31.31 26.81 -14.66
N PRO A 244 -32.52 27.24 -14.27
CA PRO A 244 -33.49 26.38 -13.58
C PRO A 244 -33.89 25.13 -14.36
N ASN A 245 -33.82 25.16 -15.69
CA ASN A 245 -34.14 24.00 -16.53
C ASN A 245 -33.07 22.92 -16.42
N GLU A 246 -31.79 23.29 -16.48
CA GLU A 246 -30.69 22.35 -16.29
C GLU A 246 -30.73 21.74 -14.89
N LEU A 247 -30.99 22.55 -13.85
CA LEU A 247 -31.13 22.04 -12.48
C LEU A 247 -32.23 20.98 -12.38
N ARG A 248 -33.38 21.18 -13.05
CA ARG A 248 -34.46 20.19 -13.12
C ARG A 248 -34.06 18.92 -13.86
N GLU A 249 -33.21 19.00 -14.87
CA GLU A 249 -32.71 17.80 -15.56
C GLU A 249 -31.88 16.92 -14.61
N PHE A 250 -31.03 17.53 -13.77
CA PHE A 250 -30.28 16.80 -12.75
C PHE A 250 -31.18 16.22 -11.66
N ASP A 251 -32.14 17.00 -11.15
CA ASP A 251 -33.07 16.56 -10.10
C ASP A 251 -33.95 15.37 -10.55
N ASN A 252 -34.38 15.38 -11.82
CA ASN A 252 -35.18 14.28 -12.39
C ASN A 252 -34.34 13.07 -12.86
N ASN A 253 -33.00 13.18 -12.86
CA ASN A 253 -32.15 12.11 -13.36
C ASN A 253 -31.97 10.98 -12.33
N LYS A 254 -32.69 9.88 -12.54
CA LYS A 254 -32.65 8.70 -11.66
C LYS A 254 -31.31 7.96 -11.64
N SER A 255 -30.41 8.21 -12.61
CA SER A 255 -29.09 7.56 -12.66
C SER A 255 -28.06 8.20 -11.71
N ILE A 256 -28.41 9.36 -11.12
CA ILE A 256 -27.53 10.10 -10.22
C ILE A 256 -28.18 10.32 -8.86
N GLU A 257 -27.35 10.71 -7.91
CA GLU A 257 -27.70 11.12 -6.56
C GLU A 257 -27.06 12.49 -6.33
N ILE A 258 -27.89 13.50 -6.08
CA ILE A 258 -27.42 14.85 -5.71
C ILE A 258 -26.91 14.78 -4.27
N GLN A 259 -25.68 15.22 -4.06
CA GLN A 259 -25.01 15.25 -2.75
C GLN A 259 -25.09 16.62 -2.10
N SER A 260 -24.90 17.69 -2.88
CA SER A 260 -25.06 19.08 -2.44
C SER A 260 -25.50 19.97 -3.60
N ALA A 261 -26.17 21.07 -3.25
CA ALA A 261 -26.48 22.18 -4.15
C ALA A 261 -26.15 23.46 -3.38
N ASP A 262 -25.10 24.15 -3.78
CA ASP A 262 -24.56 25.31 -3.10
C ASP A 262 -24.80 26.56 -3.96
N GLU A 263 -25.56 27.52 -3.46
CA GLU A 263 -25.79 28.81 -4.14
C GLU A 263 -24.49 29.62 -4.16
N LEU A 264 -24.00 29.95 -5.35
CA LEU A 264 -22.83 30.82 -5.54
C LEU A 264 -23.23 32.29 -5.70
N THR A 265 -24.35 32.52 -6.40
CA THR A 265 -25.05 33.80 -6.55
C THR A 265 -26.55 33.52 -6.67
N ASP A 266 -27.37 34.57 -6.72
CA ASP A 266 -28.83 34.46 -6.84
C ASP A 266 -29.30 33.61 -8.05
N ASP A 267 -28.47 33.53 -9.11
CA ASP A 267 -28.80 32.82 -10.35
C ASP A 267 -27.88 31.60 -10.62
N ILE A 268 -26.88 31.34 -9.79
CA ILE A 268 -25.86 30.31 -10.06
C ILE A 268 -25.77 29.32 -8.89
N VAL A 269 -25.91 28.04 -9.21
CA VAL A 269 -25.83 26.92 -8.27
C VAL A 269 -24.65 26.00 -8.63
N LEU A 270 -23.80 25.70 -7.65
CA LEU A 270 -22.83 24.61 -7.73
C LEU A 270 -23.52 23.32 -7.28
N LEU A 271 -23.77 22.41 -8.22
CA LEU A 271 -24.37 21.11 -7.93
C LEU A 271 -23.28 20.04 -7.86
N THR A 272 -23.20 19.33 -6.74
CA THR A 272 -22.37 18.13 -6.61
C THR A 272 -23.24 16.89 -6.62
N TYR A 273 -22.94 15.95 -7.50
CA TYR A 273 -23.71 14.72 -7.68
C TYR A 273 -22.81 13.50 -7.91
N LYS A 274 -23.34 12.31 -7.69
CA LYS A 274 -22.64 11.03 -7.90
C LYS A 274 -23.52 10.07 -8.70
N PRO A 275 -22.98 9.31 -9.66
CA PRO A 275 -23.73 8.22 -10.29
C PRO A 275 -24.14 7.16 -9.24
N ARG A 276 -25.39 6.71 -9.30
CA ARG A 276 -25.87 5.60 -8.46
C ARG A 276 -25.21 4.30 -8.91
N GLU A 277 -24.95 3.40 -7.95
CA GLU A 277 -24.16 2.18 -8.20
C GLU A 277 -24.74 1.30 -9.31
N GLU A 278 -26.08 1.24 -9.45
CA GLU A 278 -26.74 0.43 -10.47
C GLU A 278 -26.54 0.97 -11.90
N PHE A 279 -26.12 2.22 -12.04
CA PHE A 279 -25.95 2.93 -13.31
C PHE A 279 -24.48 3.20 -13.65
N ILE A 280 -23.53 2.72 -12.84
CA ILE A 280 -22.10 2.86 -13.14
C ILE A 280 -21.73 1.91 -14.28
N ILE A 281 -21.29 2.50 -15.40
CA ILE A 281 -20.71 1.78 -16.53
C ILE A 281 -19.19 1.84 -16.39
N GLU A 282 -18.52 0.69 -16.37
CA GLU A 282 -17.07 0.58 -16.39
C GLU A 282 -16.52 0.94 -17.79
N HIS A 283 -15.30 1.45 -17.87
CA HIS A 283 -14.69 1.74 -19.17
C HIS A 283 -14.38 0.44 -19.92
N ASP A 284 -14.44 0.46 -21.25
CA ASP A 284 -14.08 -0.71 -22.09
C ASP A 284 -12.65 -1.20 -21.86
N THR A 285 -11.78 -0.30 -21.39
CA THR A 285 -10.38 -0.59 -21.05
C THR A 285 -10.17 -0.88 -19.55
N SER A 286 -11.22 -0.87 -18.72
CA SER A 286 -11.11 -1.17 -17.28
C SER A 286 -10.77 -2.65 -17.07
N ASN A 287 -9.66 -2.91 -16.36
CA ASN A 287 -9.29 -4.24 -15.91
C ASN A 287 -8.52 -4.15 -14.59
N ILE A 288 -9.28 -4.14 -13.49
CA ILE A 288 -8.71 -4.04 -12.14
C ILE A 288 -7.70 -5.15 -11.83
N VAL A 289 -7.77 -6.29 -12.51
CA VAL A 289 -6.85 -7.42 -12.28
C VAL A 289 -5.43 -7.05 -12.66
N ILE A 290 -5.22 -6.24 -13.71
CA ILE A 290 -3.88 -5.74 -14.05
C ILE A 290 -3.34 -4.82 -12.94
N SER A 291 -4.17 -3.88 -12.47
CA SER A 291 -3.78 -2.93 -11.42
C SER A 291 -3.47 -3.63 -10.11
N LEU A 292 -4.33 -4.55 -9.67
CA LEU A 292 -4.12 -5.26 -8.42
C LEU A 292 -2.89 -6.16 -8.50
N TRP A 293 -2.69 -6.87 -9.61
CA TRP A 293 -1.54 -7.79 -9.76
C TRP A 293 -0.23 -7.02 -9.74
N THR A 294 -0.19 -5.87 -10.41
CA THR A 294 0.94 -4.93 -10.37
C THR A 294 1.25 -4.49 -8.93
N THR A 295 0.21 -4.08 -8.18
CA THR A 295 0.43 -3.64 -6.79
C THR A 295 0.84 -4.75 -5.85
N SER A 296 0.28 -5.96 -6.00
CA SER A 296 0.66 -7.13 -5.21
C SER A 296 2.12 -7.54 -5.49
N ALA A 297 2.53 -7.59 -6.75
CA ALA A 297 3.92 -7.90 -7.11
C ALA A 297 4.91 -6.83 -6.62
N ALA A 298 4.55 -5.55 -6.70
CA ALA A 298 5.38 -4.46 -6.18
C ALA A 298 5.50 -4.52 -4.65
N ARG A 299 4.40 -4.79 -3.93
CA ARG A 299 4.43 -5.01 -2.47
C ARG A 299 5.36 -6.17 -2.09
N ILE A 300 5.32 -7.29 -2.81
CA ILE A 300 6.17 -8.44 -2.55
C ILE A 300 7.66 -8.09 -2.70
N ARG A 301 8.03 -7.23 -3.66
CA ARG A 301 9.43 -6.77 -3.81
C ARG A 301 9.92 -5.97 -2.62
N LEU A 302 9.13 -5.00 -2.17
CA LEU A 302 9.45 -4.24 -0.96
C LEU A 302 9.47 -5.15 0.27
N LEU A 303 8.49 -6.04 0.41
CA LEU A 303 8.41 -7.02 1.48
C LEU A 303 9.68 -7.89 1.55
N LYS A 304 10.16 -8.41 0.42
CA LYS A 304 11.40 -9.20 0.36
C LYS A 304 12.63 -8.41 0.79
N ALA A 305 12.73 -7.13 0.41
CA ALA A 305 13.79 -6.26 0.90
C ALA A 305 13.69 -6.05 2.43
N MET A 306 12.48 -5.84 2.95
CA MET A 306 12.24 -5.70 4.38
C MET A 306 12.56 -6.98 5.17
N GLN A 307 12.13 -8.15 4.69
CA GLN A 307 12.42 -9.45 5.29
C GLN A 307 13.92 -9.76 5.29
N LYS A 308 14.64 -9.40 4.21
CA LYS A 308 16.11 -9.53 4.16
C LYS A 308 16.79 -8.72 5.25
N VAL A 309 16.34 -7.50 5.52
CA VAL A 309 16.86 -6.66 6.60
C VAL A 309 16.47 -7.22 7.97
N ALA A 310 15.20 -7.57 8.17
CA ALA A 310 14.70 -8.13 9.43
C ALA A 310 15.37 -9.47 9.80
N GLY A 311 15.79 -10.26 8.80
CA GLY A 311 16.52 -11.51 9.00
C GLY A 311 18.00 -11.35 9.33
N LYS A 312 18.54 -10.12 9.37
CA LYS A 312 19.93 -9.86 9.79
C LYS A 312 19.99 -9.48 11.26
N LEU A 313 21.02 -9.98 11.94
CA LEU A 313 21.26 -9.67 13.34
C LEU A 313 21.49 -8.16 13.49
N ASP A 314 20.85 -7.59 14.51
CA ASP A 314 21.01 -6.18 14.90
C ASP A 314 20.68 -5.17 13.79
N CYS A 315 19.78 -5.53 12.87
CA CYS A 315 19.22 -4.62 11.88
C CYS A 315 17.79 -4.23 12.25
N ASN A 316 17.49 -2.92 12.22
CA ASN A 316 16.16 -2.43 12.58
C ASN A 316 15.48 -1.78 11.39
N LEU A 317 14.28 -2.26 11.04
CA LEU A 317 13.44 -1.56 10.08
C LEU A 317 12.86 -0.30 10.73
N LEU A 318 13.11 0.86 10.14
CA LEU A 318 12.71 2.14 10.69
C LEU A 318 11.41 2.67 10.05
N TYR A 319 11.36 2.66 8.72
CA TYR A 319 10.24 3.20 7.95
C TYR A 319 10.14 2.52 6.58
N GLY A 320 8.93 2.40 6.06
CA GLY A 320 8.69 2.03 4.66
C GLY A 320 7.75 3.01 3.98
N ASP A 321 7.94 3.27 2.70
CA ASP A 321 6.96 3.98 1.87
C ASP A 321 7.00 3.49 0.44
N THR A 322 6.02 2.65 0.09
CA THR A 322 5.66 2.16 -1.25
C THR A 322 6.78 1.47 -2.04
N ASP A 323 7.82 2.21 -2.38
CA ASP A 323 9.00 1.85 -3.15
C ASP A 323 10.32 2.11 -2.41
N SER A 324 10.25 2.54 -1.15
CA SER A 324 11.42 2.88 -0.37
C SER A 324 11.44 2.23 1.02
N ILE A 325 12.64 1.96 1.52
CA ILE A 325 12.93 1.33 2.80
C ILE A 325 14.00 2.14 3.55
N LEU A 326 13.70 2.46 4.80
CA LEU A 326 14.62 3.06 5.74
C LEU A 326 14.89 2.06 6.86
N PHE A 327 16.16 1.77 7.11
CA PHE A 327 16.55 0.83 8.15
C PHE A 327 17.91 1.19 8.73
N SER A 328 18.23 0.63 9.90
CA SER A 328 19.55 0.71 10.50
C SER A 328 20.28 -0.64 10.47
N HIS A 329 21.60 -0.58 10.41
CA HIS A 329 22.48 -1.73 10.51
C HIS A 329 23.77 -1.36 11.28
N PRO A 330 24.49 -2.33 11.88
CA PRO A 330 25.71 -2.05 12.64
C PRO A 330 26.80 -1.38 11.77
N LYS A 331 27.58 -0.46 12.35
CA LYS A 331 28.62 0.31 11.63
C LYS A 331 29.72 -0.56 11.01
N ASP A 332 30.02 -1.68 11.66
CA ASP A 332 31.02 -2.69 11.32
C ASP A 332 30.50 -3.71 10.30
N MET A 333 29.20 -3.74 10.02
CA MET A 333 28.59 -4.61 9.02
C MET A 333 28.37 -3.87 7.69
N GLU A 334 28.54 -4.60 6.59
CA GLU A 334 28.11 -4.13 5.27
C GLU A 334 26.58 -3.97 5.20
N CYS A 335 26.13 -3.08 4.33
CA CYS A 335 24.70 -2.86 4.09
C CYS A 335 24.03 -4.18 3.65
N PRO A 336 22.99 -4.66 4.35
CA PRO A 336 22.26 -5.90 4.04
C PRO A 336 21.67 -5.97 2.63
N LEU A 337 21.43 -4.82 2.01
CA LEU A 337 20.80 -4.70 0.70
C LEU A 337 21.82 -4.18 -0.32
N GLN A 338 21.87 -4.86 -1.46
CA GLN A 338 22.69 -4.46 -2.60
C GLN A 338 22.07 -3.25 -3.30
N THR A 339 22.93 -2.30 -3.68
CA THR A 339 22.52 -1.10 -4.40
C THR A 339 23.03 -1.12 -5.84
N GLY A 340 22.28 -0.53 -6.77
CA GLY A 340 22.66 -0.46 -8.17
C GLY A 340 21.94 0.67 -8.94
N PRO A 341 22.44 1.02 -10.13
CA PRO A 341 21.89 2.09 -10.96
C PRO A 341 20.77 1.62 -11.91
N HIS A 342 20.52 0.32 -12.04
CA HIS A 342 19.63 -0.20 -13.07
C HIS A 342 18.16 -0.18 -12.62
N LEU A 343 17.27 -0.41 -13.59
CA LEU A 343 15.83 -0.49 -13.38
C LEU A 343 15.49 -1.61 -12.39
N GLY A 344 14.82 -1.25 -11.29
CA GLY A 344 14.45 -2.20 -10.23
C GLY A 344 15.54 -2.43 -9.18
N ASP A 345 16.73 -1.85 -9.33
CA ASP A 345 17.73 -1.84 -8.26
C ASP A 345 17.32 -0.88 -7.14
N LEU A 346 17.86 -1.10 -5.95
CA LEU A 346 17.80 -0.14 -4.84
C LEU A 346 18.91 0.90 -5.01
N ALA A 347 18.58 2.18 -4.88
CA ALA A 347 19.53 3.28 -4.89
C ALA A 347 19.44 4.08 -3.58
N ARG A 348 20.55 4.72 -3.18
CA ARG A 348 20.56 5.59 -1.99
C ARG A 348 19.88 6.91 -2.31
N GLU A 349 18.81 7.24 -1.57
CA GLU A 349 18.09 8.51 -1.71
C GLU A 349 18.99 9.71 -1.41
N TYR A 350 19.80 9.61 -0.35
CA TYR A 350 20.71 10.68 0.10
C TYR A 350 22.18 10.26 -0.04
N ALA A 351 22.62 9.87 -1.24
CA ALA A 351 23.99 9.36 -1.45
C ALA A 351 25.13 10.32 -1.01
N GLY A 352 24.88 11.63 -0.99
CA GLY A 352 25.86 12.65 -0.58
C GLY A 352 25.85 13.01 0.90
N SER A 353 25.05 12.34 1.74
CA SER A 353 24.93 12.66 3.16
C SER A 353 24.72 11.41 3.99
N GLU A 354 25.22 11.41 5.22
CA GLU A 354 24.97 10.36 6.20
C GLU A 354 23.78 10.75 7.09
N ILE A 355 22.81 9.86 7.24
CA ILE A 355 21.66 10.07 8.12
C ILE A 355 22.08 9.71 9.55
N LYS A 356 21.98 10.69 10.45
CA LYS A 356 22.37 10.57 11.87
C LYS A 356 21.19 10.26 12.78
N GLU A 357 20.05 10.88 12.52
CA GLU A 357 18.83 10.63 13.31
C GLU A 357 17.61 10.50 12.41
N TYR A 358 16.70 9.63 12.83
CA TYR A 358 15.39 9.44 12.20
C TYR A 358 14.28 9.60 13.26
N VAL A 359 13.21 10.28 12.85
CA VAL A 359 11.97 10.44 13.63
C VAL A 359 10.79 10.10 12.73
N GLY A 360 9.94 9.16 13.14
CA GLY A 360 8.72 8.76 12.45
C GLY A 360 7.48 9.02 13.28
N GLY A 361 6.61 9.92 12.83
CA GLY A 361 5.35 10.24 13.51
C GLY A 361 4.16 9.45 12.96
N ALA A 362 4.06 9.33 11.64
CA ALA A 362 2.95 8.63 10.97
C ALA A 362 3.30 8.29 9.51
N CYS A 363 2.35 7.70 8.80
CA CYS A 363 2.44 7.52 7.35
C CYS A 363 2.67 8.86 6.65
N LYS A 364 3.80 8.98 5.95
CA LYS A 364 4.26 10.18 5.24
C LYS A 364 4.46 11.40 6.16
N ALA A 365 4.79 11.13 7.42
CA ALA A 365 5.16 12.12 8.43
C ALA A 365 6.46 11.67 9.14
N TYR A 366 7.61 12.13 8.67
CA TYR A 366 8.92 11.78 9.22
C TYR A 366 9.93 12.91 9.09
N ALA A 367 10.96 12.88 9.93
CA ALA A 367 12.09 13.79 9.89
C ALA A 367 13.42 13.03 9.90
N LEU A 368 14.42 13.58 9.21
CA LEU A 368 15.79 13.07 9.13
C LEU A 368 16.75 14.20 9.48
N ARG A 369 17.74 13.90 10.31
CA ARG A 369 18.93 14.75 10.49
C ARG A 369 20.10 14.09 9.80
N MET A 370 20.81 14.86 8.99
CA MET A 370 21.85 14.35 8.10
C MET A 370 23.09 15.22 8.16
N GLU A 371 24.24 14.62 7.93
CA GLU A 371 25.52 15.29 7.80
C GLU A 371 26.05 15.13 6.39
N ASN A 372 26.47 16.21 5.75
CA ASN A 372 27.02 16.15 4.41
C ASN A 372 28.44 15.56 4.42
N ASN A 373 28.68 14.57 3.56
CA ASN A 373 29.94 13.82 3.54
C ASN A 373 31.16 14.66 3.14
N ARG A 374 30.97 15.81 2.47
CA ARG A 374 32.07 16.65 1.95
C ARG A 374 32.51 17.75 2.91
N ASN A 375 31.58 18.33 3.66
CA ASN A 375 31.86 19.53 4.46
C ASN A 375 31.35 19.42 5.91
N ALA A 376 30.90 18.23 6.34
CA ALA A 376 30.35 17.98 7.67
C ALA A 376 29.20 18.93 8.07
N LYS A 377 28.55 19.59 7.10
CA LYS A 377 27.44 20.49 7.39
C LYS A 377 26.21 19.67 7.73
N THR A 378 25.65 19.91 8.91
CA THR A 378 24.38 19.33 9.32
C THR A 378 23.22 19.97 8.56
N SER A 379 22.26 19.14 8.16
CA SER A 379 21.01 19.53 7.54
C SER A 379 19.87 18.65 8.06
N SER A 380 18.63 19.10 7.89
CA SER A 380 17.46 18.31 8.25
C SER A 380 16.44 18.30 7.12
N VAL A 381 15.78 17.15 6.95
CA VAL A 381 14.62 17.00 6.08
C VAL A 381 13.42 16.69 6.95
N LEU A 382 12.33 17.43 6.75
CA LEU A 382 11.03 17.13 7.32
C LEU A 382 10.06 16.85 6.17
N LYS A 383 9.31 15.75 6.24
CA LYS A 383 8.22 15.46 5.32
C LYS A 383 6.96 15.22 6.15
N VAL A 384 5.95 16.07 5.99
CA VAL A 384 4.63 15.91 6.61
C VAL A 384 3.55 16.08 5.55
N ARG A 385 2.91 14.98 5.17
CA ARG A 385 1.83 15.01 4.17
C ARG A 385 0.68 15.87 4.67
N GLY A 386 0.21 16.77 3.80
CA GLY A 386 -0.90 17.68 4.09
C GLY A 386 -0.47 19.04 4.64
N ILE A 387 0.82 19.22 4.99
CA ILE A 387 1.37 20.50 5.43
C ILE A 387 2.38 20.98 4.40
N THR A 388 2.15 22.18 3.86
CA THR A 388 3.14 22.87 3.03
C THR A 388 4.18 23.52 3.94
N LEU A 389 5.43 23.11 3.83
CA LEU A 389 6.54 23.63 4.64
C LEU A 389 7.04 24.96 4.10
N THR A 390 6.30 26.04 4.38
CA THR A 390 6.72 27.42 4.10
C THR A 390 7.74 27.91 5.12
N SER A 391 8.40 29.04 4.85
CA SER A 391 9.36 29.62 5.82
C SER A 391 8.74 29.88 7.19
N ASP A 392 7.48 30.32 7.24
CA ASP A 392 6.79 30.58 8.51
C ASP A 392 6.41 29.30 9.24
N VAL A 393 5.94 28.28 8.50
CA VAL A 393 5.67 26.95 9.09
C VAL A 393 6.95 26.35 9.65
N CYS A 394 8.07 26.45 8.94
CA CYS A 394 9.37 25.92 9.39
C CYS A 394 9.92 26.61 10.65
N LYS A 395 9.43 27.81 11.03
CA LYS A 395 9.78 28.43 12.32
C LYS A 395 9.13 27.71 13.50
N ILE A 396 8.00 27.04 13.27
CA ILE A 396 7.21 26.36 14.30
C ILE A 396 7.44 24.85 14.22
N LEU A 397 7.40 24.31 13.00
CA LEU A 397 7.50 22.89 12.70
C LEU A 397 8.81 22.61 11.96
N HIS A 398 9.82 22.21 12.71
CA HIS A 398 11.12 21.78 12.22
C HIS A 398 11.51 20.47 12.89
N PHE A 399 12.71 19.97 12.62
CA PHE A 399 13.17 18.67 13.12
C PHE A 399 12.99 18.52 14.64
N ASP A 400 13.47 19.47 15.43
CA ASP A 400 13.45 19.38 16.90
C ASP A 400 12.03 19.43 17.47
N THR A 401 11.18 20.38 17.03
CA THR A 401 9.79 20.45 17.50
C THR A 401 8.97 19.23 17.07
N PHE A 402 9.23 18.68 15.88
CA PHE A 402 8.64 17.42 15.43
C PHE A 402 9.10 16.23 16.29
N LYS A 403 10.41 16.14 16.58
CA LYS A 403 11.00 15.11 17.44
C LYS A 403 10.38 15.15 18.84
N GLU A 404 10.30 16.32 19.45
CA GLU A 404 9.69 16.51 20.76
C GLU A 404 8.23 16.04 20.78
N SER A 405 7.45 16.41 19.76
CA SER A 405 6.05 16.01 19.63
C SER A 405 5.89 14.49 19.53
N VAL A 406 6.70 13.83 18.68
CA VAL A 406 6.67 12.38 18.50
C VAL A 406 7.10 11.65 19.77
N LEU A 407 8.15 12.11 20.45
CA LEU A 407 8.63 11.49 21.68
C LEU A 407 7.65 11.69 22.85
N LYS A 408 6.98 12.85 22.93
CA LYS A 408 5.91 13.09 23.92
C LYS A 408 4.76 12.10 23.74
N TYR A 409 4.32 11.88 22.50
CA TYR A 409 3.31 10.88 22.18
C TYR A 409 3.78 9.46 22.53
N ALA A 410 5.01 9.10 22.15
CA ALA A 410 5.58 7.77 22.41
C ALA A 410 5.68 7.43 23.91
N ASN A 411 5.96 8.43 24.75
CA ASN A 411 6.10 8.26 26.20
C ASN A 411 4.76 8.26 26.95
N GLY A 412 3.62 8.17 26.25
CA GLY A 412 2.31 8.11 26.87
C GLY A 412 1.87 9.45 27.45
N GLY A 413 2.34 10.57 26.90
CA GLY A 413 1.74 11.87 27.18
C GLY A 413 0.27 11.82 26.78
N ASN A 414 -0.61 11.66 27.77
CA ASN A 414 -2.04 11.88 27.61
C ASN A 414 -2.23 13.26 26.97
N GLU A 415 -2.96 13.30 25.86
CA GLU A 415 -3.60 14.52 25.41
C GLU A 415 -4.77 14.76 26.38
N ASP A 416 -4.67 15.87 27.13
CA ASP A 416 -5.84 16.58 27.64
C ASP A 416 -6.65 17.16 26.48
#